data_AF-A0A7J7M7M1-F1
#
_entry.id   AF-A0A7J7M7M1-F1
#
_cell.length_a   1.000
_cell.length_b   1.000
_cell.length_c   1.000
_cell.angle_alpha   90.00
_cell.angle_beta   90.00
_cell.angle_gamma   90.00
#
_symmetry.space_group_name_H-M   'P 1'
#
loop_
_entity.id
_entity.type
_entity.pdbx_description
1 polymer ?
#
loop_
_entity_poly.entity_id
_entity_poly.type
_entity_poly.pdbx_seq_one_letter_code
_entity_poly.pdbx_strand_id
1 'polypeptide(L)'
;FELNTIQGKRGIWFYGAYQGNGFHEDGLKGGTAVAHSVLGKICSLSRSIKPMVPSLTEIGARIFVTRFLKSFITMGSLTLLEEGGTFISFGSIDEKARVKSIVKVHNPQFYSKVARLADLGFAEAYIDGDISFVDKNGL
;
A
#
# COMPACT_ATOMS: atom_id res chain seq x y z
N PHE A 1 4.24 -14.31 -14.01
CA PHE A 1 4.99 -15.17 -13.08
C PHE A 1 4.26 -16.50 -12.87
N GLU A 2 4.93 -17.64 -13.14
CA GLU A 2 4.35 -18.99 -13.00
C GLU A 2 4.29 -19.50 -11.55
N LEU A 3 4.91 -18.81 -10.58
CA LEU A 3 5.01 -19.24 -9.18
C LEU A 3 3.66 -19.56 -8.52
N ASN A 4 2.61 -18.80 -8.86
CA ASN A 4 1.26 -19.03 -8.35
C ASN A 4 0.73 -20.43 -8.71
N THR A 5 1.17 -21.00 -9.83
CA THR A 5 0.72 -22.33 -10.30
C THR A 5 1.41 -23.49 -9.59
N ILE A 6 2.47 -23.23 -8.81
CA ILE A 6 3.27 -24.26 -8.13
C ILE A 6 3.22 -24.17 -6.59
N GLN A 7 2.54 -23.17 -6.02
CA GLN A 7 2.33 -23.08 -4.57
C GLN A 7 1.67 -24.34 -4.02
N GLY A 8 2.23 -24.89 -2.93
CA GLY A 8 1.71 -26.08 -2.24
C GLY A 8 1.94 -27.41 -2.96
N LYS A 9 2.44 -27.41 -4.21
CA LYS A 9 2.79 -28.66 -4.89
C LYS A 9 3.93 -29.33 -4.15
N ARG A 10 3.75 -30.63 -3.83
CA ARG A 10 4.69 -31.44 -3.05
C ARG A 10 4.97 -30.87 -1.64
N GLY A 11 4.04 -30.09 -1.08
CA GLY A 11 4.23 -29.46 0.22
C GLY A 11 5.33 -28.40 0.24
N ILE A 12 5.54 -27.71 -0.89
CA ILE A 12 6.53 -26.63 -1.02
C ILE A 12 5.79 -25.33 -1.34
N TRP A 13 6.18 -24.25 -0.66
CA TRP A 13 5.67 -22.91 -0.88
C TRP A 13 6.81 -21.93 -1.07
N PHE A 14 6.59 -20.92 -1.92
CA PHE A 14 7.57 -19.89 -2.23
C PHE A 14 7.02 -18.54 -1.80
N TYR A 15 7.79 -17.78 -1.03
CA TYR A 15 7.46 -16.40 -0.70
C TYR A 15 8.72 -15.55 -0.60
N GLY A 16 8.58 -14.25 -0.80
CA GLY A 16 9.69 -13.32 -0.71
C GLY A 16 9.39 -12.00 -1.41
N ALA A 17 10.29 -11.03 -1.24
CA ALA A 17 10.11 -9.68 -1.76
C ALA A 17 9.91 -9.63 -3.29
N TYR A 18 10.50 -10.58 -4.01
CA TYR A 18 10.41 -10.72 -5.47
C TYR A 18 9.00 -11.07 -5.99
N GLN A 19 8.04 -11.40 -5.13
CA GLN A 19 6.64 -11.64 -5.50
C GLN A 19 5.77 -10.38 -5.43
N GLY A 20 6.33 -9.25 -5.00
CA GLY A 20 5.65 -7.96 -4.89
C GLY A 20 6.47 -6.82 -5.49
N ASN A 21 6.53 -5.69 -4.80
CA ASN A 21 7.28 -4.51 -5.22
C ASN A 21 8.77 -4.56 -4.83
N GLY A 22 9.24 -5.67 -4.23
CA GLY A 22 10.63 -5.83 -3.80
C GLY A 22 10.94 -5.27 -2.41
N PHE A 23 9.92 -4.83 -1.65
CA PHE A 23 10.10 -4.34 -0.28
C PHE A 23 10.25 -5.49 0.72
N HIS A 24 10.80 -5.24 1.91
CA HIS A 24 10.91 -6.28 2.93
C HIS A 24 9.51 -6.74 3.41
N GLU A 25 8.53 -5.84 3.38
CA GLU A 25 7.13 -6.07 3.70
C GLU A 25 6.45 -7.05 2.74
N ASP A 26 6.91 -7.14 1.50
CA ASP A 26 6.40 -8.13 0.54
C ASP A 26 6.76 -9.57 0.97
N GLY A 27 7.94 -9.75 1.57
CA GLY A 27 8.33 -11.02 2.18
C GLY A 27 7.43 -11.39 3.36
N LEU A 28 7.10 -10.42 4.22
CA LEU A 28 6.22 -10.63 5.36
C LEU A 28 4.77 -10.92 4.94
N LYS A 29 4.23 -10.17 3.98
CA LYS A 29 2.92 -10.41 3.37
C LYS A 29 2.84 -11.82 2.78
N GLY A 30 3.81 -12.18 1.93
CA GLY A 30 3.86 -13.48 1.26
C GLY A 30 4.02 -14.63 2.25
N GLY A 31 4.89 -14.48 3.24
CA GLY A 31 5.11 -15.50 4.28
C GLY A 31 3.87 -15.75 5.13
N THR A 32 3.17 -14.68 5.51
CA THR A 32 1.88 -14.78 6.22
C THR A 32 0.85 -15.53 5.37
N ALA A 33 0.70 -15.16 4.09
CA ALA A 33 -0.23 -15.83 3.18
C ALA A 33 0.07 -17.34 3.02
N VAL A 34 1.36 -17.71 2.92
CA VAL A 34 1.81 -19.10 2.89
C VAL A 34 1.46 -19.83 4.19
N ALA A 35 1.77 -19.24 5.35
CA ALA A 35 1.46 -19.85 6.65
C ALA A 35 -0.04 -20.12 6.82
N HIS A 36 -0.89 -19.18 6.40
CA HIS A 36 -2.34 -19.36 6.39
C HIS A 36 -2.77 -20.52 5.48
N SER A 37 -2.22 -20.60 4.26
CA SER A 37 -2.47 -21.71 3.33
C SER A 37 -2.08 -23.07 3.93
N VAL A 38 -0.92 -23.16 4.58
CA VAL A 38 -0.45 -24.39 5.24
C VAL A 38 -1.38 -24.81 6.37
N LEU A 39 -1.91 -23.84 7.13
CA LEU A 39 -2.86 -24.09 8.22
C LEU A 39 -4.29 -24.40 7.73
N GLY A 40 -4.53 -24.49 6.42
CA GLY A 40 -5.88 -24.67 5.86
C GLY A 40 -6.80 -23.48 6.09
N LYS A 41 -6.25 -22.32 6.50
CA LYS A 41 -6.99 -21.08 6.67
C LYS A 41 -7.00 -20.35 5.34
N ILE A 42 -8.17 -20.21 4.73
CA ILE A 42 -8.32 -19.42 3.51
C ILE A 42 -8.12 -17.94 3.88
N CYS A 43 -6.95 -17.39 3.55
CA CYS A 43 -6.77 -15.95 3.44
C CYS A 43 -7.40 -15.50 2.12
N SER A 44 -8.71 -15.28 2.12
CA SER A 44 -9.30 -14.47 1.07
C SER A 44 -8.98 -13.02 1.40
N LEU A 45 -8.04 -12.42 0.66
CA LEU A 45 -7.94 -10.96 0.58
C LEU A 45 -9.16 -10.52 -0.25
N SER A 46 -10.36 -10.63 0.34
CA SER A 46 -11.61 -10.27 -0.31
C SER A 46 -11.62 -8.76 -0.49
N ARG A 47 -11.18 -8.31 -1.66
CA ARG A 47 -11.09 -6.91 -2.03
C ARG A 47 -12.45 -6.43 -2.49
N SER A 48 -13.30 -6.00 -1.56
CA SER A 48 -14.48 -5.22 -1.94
C SER A 48 -14.02 -3.82 -2.34
N ILE A 49 -14.20 -3.44 -3.61
CA ILE A 49 -14.09 -2.04 -4.03
C ILE A 49 -15.27 -1.32 -3.37
N LYS A 50 -15.01 -0.65 -2.25
CA LYS A 50 -15.98 0.19 -1.55
C LYS A 50 -15.54 1.63 -1.70
N PRO A 51 -16.46 2.59 -1.94
CA PRO A 51 -16.12 4.00 -1.86
C PRO A 51 -15.44 4.28 -0.51
N MET A 52 -14.36 5.06 -0.49
CA MET A 52 -13.76 5.48 0.77
C MET A 52 -14.76 6.35 1.53
N VAL A 53 -15.28 5.83 2.65
CA VAL A 53 -16.13 6.58 3.58
C VAL A 53 -15.36 6.74 4.89
N PRO A 54 -14.63 7.86 5.08
CA PRO A 54 -13.84 8.08 6.29
C PRO A 54 -14.74 8.43 7.48
N SER A 55 -14.39 7.88 8.64
CA SER A 55 -14.84 8.31 9.95
C SER A 55 -14.30 9.69 10.33
N LEU A 56 -14.87 10.33 11.36
CA LEU A 56 -14.39 11.62 11.88
C LEU A 56 -12.90 11.61 12.24
N THR A 57 -12.44 10.51 12.85
CA THR A 57 -11.02 10.33 13.22
C THR A 57 -10.14 10.30 11.97
N GLU A 58 -10.56 9.58 10.93
CA GLU A 58 -9.82 9.48 9.68
C GLU A 58 -9.82 10.80 8.90
N ILE A 59 -10.90 11.59 8.97
CA ILE A 59 -10.93 12.95 8.40
C ILE A 59 -9.85 13.83 9.05
N GLY A 60 -9.78 13.83 10.38
CA GLY A 60 -8.77 14.58 11.13
C GLY A 60 -7.35 14.10 10.81
N ALA A 61 -7.14 12.78 10.82
CA ALA A 61 -5.85 12.17 10.48
C ALA A 61 -5.43 12.51 9.04
N ARG A 62 -6.37 12.47 8.08
CA ARG A 62 -6.12 12.84 6.68
C ARG A 62 -5.67 14.29 6.56
N ILE A 63 -6.32 15.21 7.25
CA ILE A 63 -5.91 16.63 7.26
C ILE A 63 -4.49 16.77 7.83
N PHE A 64 -4.20 16.09 8.94
CA PHE A 64 -2.87 16.13 9.55
C PHE A 64 -1.78 15.59 8.62
N VAL A 65 -1.96 14.36 8.11
CA VAL A 65 -0.99 13.68 7.23
C VAL A 65 -0.78 14.45 5.94
N THR A 66 -1.84 14.93 5.29
CA THR A 66 -1.70 15.70 4.03
C THR A 66 -0.96 17.02 4.25
N ARG A 67 -1.19 17.72 5.38
CA ARG A 67 -0.42 18.92 5.73
C ARG A 67 1.04 18.60 6.01
N PHE A 68 1.31 17.51 6.72
CA PHE A 68 2.68 17.05 6.97
C PHE A 68 3.41 16.77 5.64
N LEU A 69 2.84 15.92 4.77
CA LEU A 69 3.43 15.58 3.49
C LEU A 69 3.66 16.82 2.61
N LYS A 70 2.72 17.77 2.61
CA LYS A 70 2.87 19.03 1.88
C LYS A 70 4.07 19.86 2.35
N SER A 71 4.38 19.84 3.65
CA SER A 71 5.51 20.58 4.22
C SER A 71 6.86 19.90 4.02
N PHE A 72 6.89 18.56 3.98
CA PHE A 72 8.15 17.79 4.04
C PHE A 72 8.56 17.18 2.70
N ILE A 73 7.64 16.94 1.77
CA ILE A 73 8.00 16.50 0.42
C ILE A 73 8.45 17.75 -0.36
N THR A 74 9.76 17.97 -0.42
CA THR A 74 10.40 19.12 -1.11
C THR A 74 11.12 18.72 -2.39
N MET A 75 11.38 17.44 -2.60
CA MET A 75 12.08 16.88 -3.77
C MET A 75 11.25 15.78 -4.42
N GLY A 76 11.20 15.78 -5.76
CA GLY A 76 10.34 14.87 -6.51
C GLY A 76 8.85 15.17 -6.32
N SER A 77 7.99 14.22 -6.66
CA SER A 77 6.54 14.34 -6.44
C SER A 77 5.94 13.04 -5.88
N LEU A 78 5.05 13.19 -4.90
CA LEU A 78 4.24 12.11 -4.36
C LEU A 78 2.76 12.43 -4.60
N THR A 79 2.02 11.50 -5.21
CA THR A 79 0.57 11.62 -5.42
C THR A 79 -0.16 10.51 -4.68
N LEU A 80 -1.14 10.88 -3.84
CA LEU A 80 -2.11 9.97 -3.27
C LEU A 80 -3.34 9.94 -4.17
N LEU A 81 -3.73 8.75 -4.62
CA LEU A 81 -4.95 8.49 -5.38
C LEU A 81 -5.94 7.74 -4.49
N GLU A 82 -6.93 8.45 -3.98
CA GLU A 82 -7.97 7.87 -3.13
C GLU A 82 -9.02 7.11 -3.94
N GLU A 83 -9.49 5.97 -3.41
CA GLU A 83 -10.66 5.25 -3.92
C GLU A 83 -11.91 6.16 -3.82
N GLY A 84 -12.26 6.75 -4.96
CA GLY A 84 -13.17 7.90 -5.07
C GLY A 84 -12.71 8.90 -6.13
N GLY A 85 -11.50 8.74 -6.66
CA GLY A 85 -10.97 9.53 -7.77
C GLY A 85 -10.34 10.85 -7.35
N THR A 86 -10.17 11.07 -6.03
CA THR A 86 -9.51 12.27 -5.52
C THR A 86 -7.99 12.09 -5.61
N PHE A 87 -7.31 13.05 -6.23
CA PHE A 87 -5.86 13.10 -6.35
C PHE A 87 -5.30 14.20 -5.44
N ILE A 88 -4.33 13.86 -4.60
CA ILE A 88 -3.62 14.82 -3.73
C ILE A 88 -2.14 14.70 -4.03
N SER A 89 -1.53 15.77 -4.53
CA SER A 89 -0.10 15.78 -4.90
C SER A 89 0.71 16.69 -3.99
N PHE A 90 1.93 16.24 -3.68
CA PHE A 90 2.90 16.92 -2.84
C PHE A 90 4.26 16.99 -3.56
N GLY A 91 5.07 18.00 -3.23
CA GLY A 91 6.38 18.20 -3.83
C GLY A 91 6.40 19.09 -5.06
N SER A 92 7.39 18.87 -5.91
CA SER A 92 7.66 19.73 -7.07
C SER A 92 6.48 19.73 -8.04
N ILE A 93 6.05 20.95 -8.40
CA ILE A 93 4.97 21.22 -9.36
C ILE A 93 5.50 21.08 -10.80
N ASP A 94 6.81 20.94 -10.98
CA ASP A 94 7.42 20.83 -12.31
C ASP A 94 7.12 19.46 -12.94
N GLU A 95 6.50 19.46 -14.11
CA GLU A 95 6.22 18.26 -14.90
C GLU A 95 7.48 17.43 -15.18
N LYS A 96 8.66 18.05 -15.12
CA LYS A 96 9.98 17.42 -15.29
C LYS A 96 10.55 16.76 -14.03
N ALA A 97 9.78 16.66 -12.94
CA ALA A 97 10.23 15.95 -11.74
C ALA A 97 10.74 14.54 -12.11
N ARG A 98 12.05 14.31 -11.90
CA ARG A 98 12.73 13.05 -12.27
C ARG A 98 12.22 11.85 -11.48
N VAL A 99 11.71 12.08 -10.27
CA VAL A 99 11.19 11.06 -9.37
C VAL A 99 9.75 11.38 -9.04
N LYS A 100 8.84 10.55 -9.56
CA LYS A 100 7.41 10.57 -9.27
C LYS A 100 7.01 9.25 -8.64
N SER A 101 6.16 9.30 -7.62
CA SER A 101 5.58 8.13 -6.96
C SER A 101 4.07 8.34 -6.80
N ILE A 102 3.29 7.30 -7.11
CA ILE A 102 1.83 7.32 -6.97
C ILE A 102 1.43 6.19 -6.03
N VAL A 103 0.76 6.54 -4.94
CA VAL A 103 0.21 5.61 -3.97
C VAL A 103 -1.31 5.62 -4.10
N LYS A 104 -1.91 4.48 -4.38
CA LYS A 104 -3.36 4.29 -4.33
C LYS A 104 -3.76 4.03 -2.89
N VAL A 105 -4.69 4.82 -2.37
CA VAL A 105 -5.28 4.65 -1.04
C VAL A 105 -6.62 3.95 -1.23
N HIS A 106 -6.71 2.74 -0.69
CA HIS A 106 -7.90 1.89 -0.75
C HIS A 106 -8.77 2.04 0.49
N ASN A 107 -8.15 2.36 1.63
CA ASN A 107 -8.85 2.43 2.92
C ASN A 107 -8.43 3.68 3.70
N PRO A 108 -9.38 4.49 4.20
CA PRO A 108 -9.07 5.70 4.98
C PRO A 108 -8.29 5.42 6.28
N GLN A 109 -8.26 4.17 6.78
CA GLN A 109 -7.45 3.77 7.92
C GLN A 109 -5.95 4.05 7.72
N PHE A 110 -5.48 4.09 6.47
CA PHE A 110 -4.12 4.52 6.11
C PHE A 110 -3.72 5.82 6.84
N TYR A 111 -4.59 6.83 6.82
CA TYR A 111 -4.27 8.12 7.42
C TYR A 111 -4.12 8.03 8.94
N SER A 112 -4.99 7.27 9.60
CA SER A 112 -4.92 7.07 11.06
C SER A 112 -3.68 6.29 11.47
N LYS A 113 -3.29 5.26 10.71
CA LYS A 113 -2.06 4.49 10.93
C LYS A 113 -0.83 5.37 10.80
N VAL A 114 -0.71 6.12 9.70
CA VAL A 114 0.43 7.04 9.48
C VAL A 114 0.47 8.14 10.54
N ALA A 115 -0.67 8.73 10.91
CA ALA A 115 -0.70 9.78 11.92
C ALA A 115 -0.24 9.29 13.30
N ARG A 116 -0.51 8.02 13.65
CA ARG A 116 -0.19 7.44 14.97
C ARG A 116 1.19 6.78 15.04
N LEU A 117 1.59 6.13 13.96
CA LEU A 117 2.75 5.22 13.92
C LEU A 117 3.80 5.65 12.88
N ALA A 118 3.62 6.79 12.22
CA ALA A 118 4.56 7.35 11.24
C ALA A 118 4.98 6.34 10.16
N ASP A 119 6.28 6.08 10.02
CA ASP A 119 6.88 5.14 9.08
C ASP A 119 6.39 3.70 9.29
N LEU A 120 6.26 3.25 10.54
CA LEU A 120 5.65 1.94 10.85
C LEU A 120 4.20 1.87 10.39
N GLY A 121 3.43 2.96 10.59
CA GLY A 121 2.05 3.05 10.13
C GLY A 121 1.92 2.97 8.61
N PHE A 122 2.92 3.48 7.89
CA PHE A 122 3.00 3.37 6.43
C PHE A 122 3.26 1.93 5.99
N ALA A 123 4.22 1.25 6.62
CA ALA A 123 4.51 -0.16 6.36
C ALA A 123 3.31 -1.07 6.69
N GLU A 124 2.65 -0.84 7.82
CA GLU A 124 1.45 -1.57 8.25
C GLU A 124 0.29 -1.37 7.27
N ALA A 125 0.04 -0.12 6.85
CA ALA A 125 -0.98 0.18 5.84
C ALA A 125 -0.69 -0.51 4.50
N TYR A 126 0.59 -0.62 4.12
CA TYR A 126 0.98 -1.40 2.95
C TYR A 126 0.68 -2.89 3.18
N ILE A 127 1.15 -3.49 4.28
CA ILE A 127 0.94 -4.90 4.67
C ILE A 127 -0.53 -5.30 4.61
N ASP A 128 -1.40 -4.49 5.20
CA ASP A 128 -2.83 -4.75 5.30
C ASP A 128 -3.60 -4.46 4.01
N GLY A 129 -2.94 -3.87 3.01
CA GLY A 129 -3.56 -3.53 1.71
C GLY A 129 -4.40 -2.26 1.73
N ASP A 130 -4.27 -1.41 2.76
CA ASP A 130 -4.88 -0.09 2.80
C ASP A 130 -4.31 0.83 1.71
N ILE A 131 -3.08 0.56 1.25
CA ILE A 131 -2.44 1.22 0.13
C ILE A 131 -1.79 0.24 -0.86
N SER A 132 -1.64 0.67 -2.10
CA SER A 132 -0.78 0.02 -3.10
C SER A 132 -0.01 1.05 -3.92
N PHE A 133 0.98 0.61 -4.67
CA PHE A 133 1.76 1.47 -5.56
C PHE A 133 1.30 1.28 -7.01
N VAL A 134 1.28 2.37 -7.78
CA VAL A 134 1.17 2.27 -9.24
C VAL A 134 2.57 2.03 -9.77
N ASP A 135 2.81 0.84 -10.30
CA ASP A 135 4.08 0.54 -10.96
C ASP A 135 4.28 1.46 -12.17
N LYS A 136 5.53 1.88 -12.40
CA LYS A 136 5.91 2.58 -13.64
C LYS A 136 5.94 1.63 -14.83
N ASN A 137 6.02 0.33 -14.58
CA ASN A 137 6.01 -0.71 -15.58
C ASN A 137 4.75 -1.57 -15.39
N GLY A 138 3.64 -1.15 -15.99
CA GLY A 138 2.50 -2.05 -16.17
C GLY A 138 2.89 -3.18 -17.12
N LEU A 139 3.42 -4.28 -16.58
CA LEU A 139 3.56 -5.59 -17.22
C LEU A 139 3.24 -6.70 -16.21
#